data_AF-A0AA88RP87-F1
#
_entry.id   AF-A0AA88RP87-F1
#
_cell.length_a   1.000
_cell.length_b   1.000
_cell.length_c   1.000
_cell.angle_alpha   90.00
_cell.angle_beta   90.00
_cell.angle_gamma   90.00
#
_symmetry.space_group_name_H-M   'P 1'
#
loop_
_entity.id
_entity.type
_entity.pdbx_description
1 polymer ?
#
loop_
_entity_poly.entity_id
_entity_poly.type
_entity_poly.pdbx_seq_one_letter_code
_entity_poly.pdbx_strand_id
1 'polypeptide(L)'
;RKTSGLSGNRKALEVNLPESSRKFITCIRKYMLFYLKLLDETGDISTLDRAFISLRADKRFSLCLEDLVPLTLGRYIKALISSICQTEINCGAESSSSEHLLEKMFSLFMEQVNLWADICSLSEIKCPELSESSLYGHLCQYIQMLERHTRLETLEGINEKIRKRLKNPKLSNSNCAKVYRQVSVAWCRSLVISMALITPLHSSEQQIPSSSDGGSENTQVLCIDLQTDGSWKSSFEDPNHLRDFERQWNPLLSKIKNVVVKRASEEDLETANTLLRSSYNFYRDTSCAMLPSGVSLYTLPSKFATETYVQPGVEGIDILDMSTSRKLLLWAYTLLHGRNANVSIVLKYCEENAK
;
A
#
# COMPACT_ATOMS: atom_id res chain seq x y z
N ARG A 1 -39.04 -40.56 -4.59
CA ARG A 1 -39.34 -39.55 -3.54
C ARG A 1 -38.61 -38.27 -3.89
N LYS A 2 -39.34 -37.21 -4.26
CA LYS A 2 -38.78 -35.86 -4.43
C LYS A 2 -38.50 -35.30 -3.04
N THR A 3 -37.23 -35.08 -2.69
CA THR A 3 -36.85 -34.30 -1.50
C THR A 3 -36.66 -32.85 -1.90
N SER A 4 -37.55 -32.01 -1.38
CA SER A 4 -37.47 -30.56 -1.39
C SER A 4 -36.24 -30.05 -0.63
N GLY A 5 -35.64 -28.98 -1.17
CA GLY A 5 -34.88 -27.94 -0.46
C GLY A 5 -33.74 -28.38 0.45
N LEU A 6 -32.52 -28.48 -0.09
CA LEU A 6 -31.29 -28.42 0.70
C LEU A 6 -30.38 -27.36 0.10
N SER A 7 -30.57 -26.13 0.62
CA SER A 7 -29.64 -25.01 0.51
C SER A 7 -28.27 -25.43 1.03
N GLY A 8 -27.23 -25.21 0.22
CA GLY A 8 -25.85 -25.53 0.53
C GLY A 8 -25.14 -25.99 -0.73
N ASN A 9 -23.96 -25.45 -0.96
CA ASN A 9 -23.19 -25.50 -2.21
C ASN A 9 -22.86 -26.93 -2.66
N ARG A 10 -23.85 -27.70 -3.16
CA ARG A 10 -23.69 -29.07 -3.63
C ARG A 10 -23.58 -29.03 -5.14
N LYS A 11 -22.34 -29.10 -5.65
CA LYS A 11 -22.12 -29.50 -7.05
C LYS A 11 -22.78 -30.87 -7.24
N ALA A 12 -23.78 -30.95 -8.11
CA ALA A 12 -24.39 -32.23 -8.45
C ALA A 12 -23.31 -33.09 -9.11
N LEU A 13 -22.93 -34.19 -8.45
CA LEU A 13 -21.97 -35.13 -9.03
C LEU A 13 -22.53 -35.62 -10.35
N GLU A 14 -21.68 -35.67 -11.39
CA GLU A 14 -22.10 -36.06 -12.73
C GLU A 14 -22.84 -37.40 -12.68
N VAL A 15 -24.03 -37.43 -13.28
CA VAL A 15 -24.90 -38.63 -13.34
C VAL A 15 -24.19 -39.80 -14.04
N ASN A 16 -23.18 -39.50 -14.86
CA ASN A 16 -22.35 -40.44 -15.60
C ASN A 16 -21.36 -41.24 -14.73
N LEU A 17 -21.10 -40.83 -13.48
CA LEU A 17 -20.21 -41.59 -12.58
C LEU A 17 -20.90 -42.86 -12.05
N PRO A 18 -20.21 -43.99 -11.88
CA PRO A 18 -20.76 -45.18 -11.23
C PRO A 18 -21.33 -44.88 -9.84
N GLU A 19 -22.40 -45.58 -9.44
CA GLU A 19 -23.05 -45.33 -8.15
C GLU A 19 -22.10 -45.50 -6.94
N SER A 20 -21.22 -46.50 -7.00
CA SER A 20 -20.18 -46.73 -5.99
C SER A 20 -19.24 -45.53 -5.85
N SER A 21 -18.78 -44.97 -6.98
CA SER A 21 -17.97 -43.75 -7.02
C SER A 21 -18.73 -42.56 -6.43
N ARG A 22 -19.99 -42.36 -6.80
CA ARG A 22 -20.82 -41.26 -6.25
C ARG A 22 -21.00 -41.37 -4.73
N LYS A 23 -21.23 -42.58 -4.21
CA LYS A 23 -21.32 -42.85 -2.77
C LYS A 23 -20.00 -42.57 -2.06
N PHE A 24 -18.89 -43.04 -2.62
CA PHE A 24 -17.55 -42.79 -2.09
C PHE A 24 -17.23 -41.29 -2.02
N ILE A 25 -17.43 -40.56 -3.13
CA ILE A 25 -17.20 -39.12 -3.18
C ILE A 25 -18.09 -38.37 -2.18
N THR A 26 -19.36 -38.75 -2.07
CA THR A 26 -20.29 -38.15 -1.09
C THR A 26 -19.81 -38.37 0.34
N CYS A 27 -19.27 -39.57 0.63
CA CYS A 27 -18.70 -39.91 1.93
C CYS A 27 -17.47 -39.02 2.24
N ILE A 28 -16.51 -38.95 1.32
CA ILE A 28 -15.32 -38.09 1.44
C ILE A 28 -15.72 -36.63 1.65
N ARG A 29 -16.67 -36.11 0.87
CA ARG A 29 -17.18 -34.73 1.02
C ARG A 29 -17.76 -34.48 2.41
N LYS A 30 -18.54 -35.41 2.95
CA LYS A 30 -19.10 -35.30 4.31
C LYS A 30 -17.99 -35.19 5.36
N TYR A 31 -16.97 -36.05 5.27
CA TYR A 31 -15.83 -36.01 6.19
C TYR A 31 -15.01 -34.72 6.03
N MET A 32 -14.72 -34.29 4.81
CA MET A 32 -14.00 -33.04 4.55
C MET A 32 -14.74 -31.84 5.14
N LEU A 33 -16.05 -31.73 4.90
CA LEU A 33 -16.86 -30.66 5.49
C LEU A 33 -16.86 -30.70 7.03
N PHE A 34 -16.93 -31.90 7.61
CA PHE A 34 -16.84 -32.08 9.06
C PHE A 34 -15.48 -31.65 9.62
N TYR A 35 -14.38 -32.07 9.01
CA TYR A 35 -13.04 -31.65 9.42
C TYR A 35 -12.82 -30.15 9.26
N LEU A 36 -13.25 -29.57 8.15
CA LEU A 36 -13.19 -28.11 7.95
C LEU A 36 -13.98 -27.35 9.01
N LYS A 37 -15.13 -27.88 9.42
CA LYS A 37 -15.91 -27.30 10.52
C LYS A 37 -15.17 -27.40 11.85
N LEU A 38 -14.56 -28.54 12.17
CA LEU A 38 -13.77 -28.70 13.39
C LEU A 38 -12.59 -27.72 13.42
N LEU A 39 -11.88 -27.56 12.30
CA LEU A 39 -10.75 -26.64 12.22
C LEU A 39 -11.16 -25.16 12.38
N ASP A 40 -12.34 -24.80 11.86
CA ASP A 40 -12.94 -23.47 12.08
C ASP A 40 -13.32 -23.26 13.55
N GLU A 41 -13.89 -24.26 14.21
CA GLU A 41 -14.25 -24.21 15.63
C GLU A 41 -13.02 -24.16 16.56
N THR A 42 -11.93 -24.84 16.21
CA THR A 42 -10.67 -24.80 16.98
C THR A 42 -9.79 -23.60 16.64
N GLY A 43 -10.04 -22.90 15.54
CA GLY A 43 -9.20 -21.79 15.07
C GLY A 43 -7.80 -22.23 14.60
N ASP A 44 -7.63 -23.47 14.13
CA ASP A 44 -6.33 -23.97 13.65
C ASP A 44 -5.99 -23.41 12.25
N ILE A 45 -5.47 -22.18 12.26
CA ILE A 45 -5.01 -21.42 11.09
C ILE A 45 -4.01 -22.22 10.25
N SER A 46 -3.08 -22.94 10.90
CA SER A 46 -2.00 -23.65 10.21
C SER A 46 -2.52 -24.82 9.36
N THR A 47 -3.53 -25.53 9.87
CA THR A 47 -4.12 -26.65 9.17
C THR A 47 -5.16 -26.19 8.14
N LEU A 48 -5.89 -25.10 8.41
CA LEU A 48 -6.78 -24.47 7.42
C LEU A 48 -6.00 -23.97 6.18
N ASP A 49 -4.84 -23.36 6.38
CA ASP A 49 -3.94 -22.94 5.29
C ASP A 49 -3.49 -24.13 4.43
N ARG A 50 -2.97 -25.18 5.07
CA ARG A 50 -2.57 -26.43 4.38
C ARG A 50 -3.75 -27.09 3.65
N ALA A 51 -4.93 -27.09 4.25
CA ALA A 51 -6.15 -27.63 3.63
C ALA A 51 -6.55 -26.81 2.39
N PHE A 52 -6.50 -25.48 2.46
CA PHE A 52 -6.76 -24.60 1.33
C PHE A 52 -5.78 -24.85 0.17
N ILE A 53 -4.48 -24.85 0.46
CA ILE A 53 -3.43 -25.11 -0.53
C ILE A 53 -3.64 -26.48 -1.19
N SER A 54 -3.90 -27.52 -0.38
CA SER A 54 -4.07 -28.89 -0.88
C SER A 54 -5.30 -29.04 -1.78
N LEU A 55 -6.45 -28.47 -1.36
CA LEU A 55 -7.68 -28.51 -2.15
C LEU A 55 -7.56 -27.74 -3.47
N ARG A 56 -6.79 -26.65 -3.48
CA ARG A 56 -6.57 -25.83 -4.68
C ARG A 56 -5.58 -26.47 -5.65
N ALA A 57 -4.51 -27.06 -5.14
CA ALA A 57 -3.41 -27.62 -5.92
C ALA A 57 -3.73 -29.00 -6.51
N ASP A 58 -4.43 -29.87 -5.77
CA ASP A 58 -4.68 -31.23 -6.24
C ASP A 58 -5.82 -31.29 -7.28
N LYS A 59 -5.45 -31.30 -8.55
CA LYS A 59 -6.40 -31.36 -9.66
C LYS A 59 -7.08 -32.72 -9.81
N ARG A 60 -6.58 -33.79 -9.19
CA ARG A 60 -7.15 -35.14 -9.31
C ARG A 60 -8.58 -35.22 -8.76
N PHE A 61 -8.89 -34.39 -7.77
CA PHE A 61 -10.20 -34.35 -7.13
C PHE A 61 -11.01 -33.09 -7.46
N SER A 62 -10.53 -32.25 -8.40
CA SER A 62 -11.19 -31.00 -8.79
C SER A 62 -12.67 -31.21 -9.16
N LEU A 63 -12.98 -32.22 -9.98
CA LEU A 63 -14.35 -32.56 -10.37
C LEU A 63 -15.30 -32.77 -9.18
N CYS A 64 -14.77 -33.20 -8.04
CA CYS A 64 -15.52 -33.67 -6.88
C CYS A 64 -15.41 -32.80 -5.63
N LEU A 65 -14.38 -31.96 -5.51
CA LEU A 65 -14.06 -31.19 -4.29
C LEU A 65 -13.73 -29.71 -4.58
N GLU A 66 -13.69 -29.27 -5.83
CA GLU A 66 -13.33 -27.88 -6.18
C GLU A 66 -14.28 -26.84 -5.60
N ASP A 67 -15.56 -27.17 -5.47
CA ASP A 67 -16.57 -26.33 -4.82
C ASP A 67 -16.34 -26.15 -3.31
N LEU A 68 -15.48 -26.96 -2.70
CA LEU A 68 -15.05 -26.77 -1.31
C LEU A 68 -13.94 -25.71 -1.18
N VAL A 69 -13.28 -25.31 -2.27
CA VAL A 69 -12.17 -24.33 -2.22
C VAL A 69 -12.61 -22.98 -1.64
N PRO A 70 -13.71 -22.34 -2.13
CA PRO A 70 -14.18 -21.08 -1.55
C PRO A 70 -14.60 -21.22 -0.08
N LEU A 71 -15.19 -22.37 0.28
CA LEU A 71 -15.60 -22.65 1.67
C LEU A 71 -14.39 -22.76 2.61
N THR A 72 -13.36 -23.52 2.21
CA THR A 72 -12.14 -23.67 3.01
C THR A 72 -11.41 -22.34 3.15
N LEU A 73 -11.32 -21.58 2.06
CA LEU A 73 -10.72 -20.24 2.08
C LEU A 73 -11.49 -19.29 3.01
N GLY A 74 -12.82 -19.31 2.97
CA GLY A 74 -13.63 -18.48 3.86
C GLY A 74 -13.48 -18.84 5.34
N ARG A 75 -13.42 -20.13 5.68
CA ARG A 75 -13.10 -20.58 7.06
C ARG A 75 -11.69 -20.17 7.48
N TYR A 76 -10.75 -20.25 6.55
CA TYR A 76 -9.38 -19.84 6.81
C TYR A 76 -9.28 -18.33 7.10
N ILE A 77 -9.93 -17.49 6.28
CA ILE A 77 -10.04 -16.04 6.49
C ILE A 77 -10.71 -15.75 7.84
N LYS A 78 -11.80 -16.45 8.17
CA LYS A 78 -12.49 -16.29 9.46
C LYS A 78 -11.57 -16.57 10.66
N ALA A 79 -10.80 -17.66 10.60
CA ALA A 79 -9.83 -17.98 11.65
C ALA A 79 -8.73 -16.90 11.76
N LEU A 80 -8.26 -16.35 10.64
CA LEU A 80 -7.32 -15.22 10.64
C LEU A 80 -7.91 -13.99 11.32
N ILE A 81 -9.14 -13.60 10.98
CA ILE A 81 -9.81 -12.45 11.60
C ILE A 81 -9.94 -12.63 13.11
N SER A 82 -10.43 -13.80 13.55
CA SER A 82 -10.53 -14.10 14.98
C SER A 82 -9.19 -13.96 15.70
N SER A 83 -8.09 -14.40 15.08
CA SER A 83 -6.75 -14.26 15.65
C SER A 83 -6.26 -12.81 15.66
N ILE A 84 -6.54 -12.02 14.62
CA ILE A 84 -6.19 -10.59 14.57
C ILE A 84 -6.90 -9.86 15.71
N CYS A 85 -8.22 -10.02 15.84
CA CYS A 85 -8.99 -9.39 16.91
C CYS A 85 -8.52 -9.81 18.31
N GLN A 86 -8.15 -11.07 18.51
CA GLN A 86 -7.61 -11.54 19.80
C GLN A 86 -6.25 -10.90 20.14
N THR A 87 -5.38 -10.74 19.14
CA THR A 87 -4.09 -10.07 19.33
C THR A 87 -4.26 -8.60 19.69
N GLU A 88 -5.20 -7.89 19.04
CA GLU A 88 -5.52 -6.49 19.35
C GLU A 88 -6.02 -6.30 20.79
N ILE A 89 -6.87 -7.22 21.28
CA ILE A 89 -7.42 -7.17 22.64
C ILE A 89 -6.36 -7.45 23.71
N ASN A 90 -5.45 -8.41 23.46
CA ASN A 90 -4.56 -8.94 24.49
C ASN A 90 -3.21 -8.20 24.61
N CYS A 91 -2.72 -7.55 23.55
CA CYS A 91 -1.35 -7.04 23.52
C CYS A 91 -1.20 -5.52 23.31
N GLY A 92 -2.30 -4.77 23.13
CA GLY A 92 -2.19 -3.40 22.65
C GLY A 92 -1.68 -3.35 21.20
N ALA A 93 -1.74 -2.16 20.59
CA ALA A 93 -1.83 -1.98 19.14
C ALA A 93 -0.65 -2.44 18.26
N GLU A 94 0.48 -2.90 18.81
CA GLU A 94 1.71 -3.10 18.01
C GLU A 94 2.52 -4.33 18.48
N SER A 95 2.01 -5.53 18.19
CA SER A 95 2.81 -6.76 18.26
C SER A 95 3.18 -7.26 16.86
N SER A 96 4.41 -7.77 16.71
CA SER A 96 4.90 -8.39 15.47
C SER A 96 4.02 -9.56 14.98
N SER A 97 3.26 -10.18 15.90
CA SER A 97 2.27 -11.20 15.57
C SER A 97 1.07 -10.66 14.79
N SER A 98 0.58 -9.45 15.10
CA SER A 98 -0.54 -8.83 14.38
C SER A 98 -0.14 -8.46 12.95
N GLU A 99 1.08 -7.92 12.79
CA GLU A 99 1.66 -7.59 11.49
C GLU A 99 1.68 -8.79 10.54
N HIS A 100 2.21 -9.93 11.01
CA HIS A 100 2.28 -11.14 10.19
C HIS A 100 0.88 -11.66 9.79
N LEU A 101 -0.12 -11.56 10.68
CA LEU A 101 -1.49 -11.98 10.37
C LEU A 101 -2.15 -11.08 9.33
N LEU A 102 -1.97 -9.76 9.45
CA LEU A 102 -2.44 -8.76 8.48
C LEU A 102 -1.76 -8.93 7.11
N GLU A 103 -0.44 -9.18 7.10
CA GLU A 103 0.31 -9.49 5.87
C GLU A 103 -0.23 -10.77 5.20
N LYS A 104 -0.53 -11.79 6.00
CA LYS A 104 -1.09 -13.05 5.48
C LYS A 104 -2.48 -12.83 4.89
N MET A 105 -3.35 -12.06 5.56
CA MET A 105 -4.65 -11.66 5.03
C MET A 105 -4.53 -10.89 3.71
N PHE A 106 -3.60 -9.93 3.66
CA PHE A 106 -3.36 -9.13 2.46
C PHE A 106 -2.83 -9.98 1.30
N SER A 107 -1.93 -10.90 1.57
CA SER A 107 -1.40 -11.85 0.58
C SER A 107 -2.51 -12.74 0.02
N LEU A 108 -3.40 -13.26 0.87
CA LEU A 108 -4.54 -14.05 0.41
C LEU A 108 -5.49 -13.24 -0.49
N PHE A 109 -5.79 -11.99 -0.11
CA PHE A 109 -6.58 -11.09 -0.96
C PHE A 109 -5.89 -10.88 -2.31
N MET A 110 -4.60 -10.60 -2.26
CA MET A 110 -3.76 -10.46 -3.43
C MET A 110 -3.59 -11.75 -4.19
N GLU A 111 -4.02 -12.91 -3.74
CA GLU A 111 -4.00 -14.14 -4.54
C GLU A 111 -5.38 -14.49 -5.08
N GLN A 112 -6.43 -14.45 -4.26
CA GLN A 112 -7.79 -14.89 -4.63
C GLN A 112 -8.84 -13.79 -4.69
N VAL A 113 -8.50 -12.53 -4.95
CA VAL A 113 -9.46 -11.42 -5.07
C VAL A 113 -10.77 -11.75 -5.82
N ASN A 114 -10.71 -12.62 -6.83
CA ASN A 114 -11.90 -13.03 -7.60
C ASN A 114 -12.91 -13.87 -6.78
N LEU A 115 -12.47 -14.59 -5.74
CA LEU A 115 -13.30 -15.43 -4.87
C LEU A 115 -13.86 -14.65 -3.66
N TRP A 116 -13.42 -13.41 -3.42
CA TRP A 116 -13.83 -12.66 -2.23
C TRP A 116 -15.33 -12.39 -2.18
N ALA A 117 -15.93 -12.02 -3.31
CA ALA A 117 -17.37 -11.80 -3.41
C ALA A 117 -18.15 -13.11 -3.13
N ASP A 118 -17.66 -14.23 -3.66
CA ASP A 118 -18.26 -15.55 -3.44
C ASP A 118 -18.22 -15.91 -1.95
N ILE A 119 -17.07 -15.72 -1.29
CA ILE A 119 -16.88 -15.99 0.15
C ILE A 119 -17.88 -15.19 0.99
N CYS A 120 -18.05 -13.89 0.70
CA CYS A 120 -18.99 -13.03 1.43
C CYS A 120 -20.46 -13.49 1.29
N SER A 121 -20.78 -14.23 0.22
CA SER A 121 -22.13 -14.73 -0.05
C SER A 121 -22.42 -16.14 0.52
N LEU A 122 -21.39 -16.86 1.00
CA LEU A 122 -21.55 -18.24 1.48
C LEU A 122 -22.33 -18.29 2.80
N SER A 123 -23.47 -18.98 2.77
CA SER A 123 -24.33 -19.16 3.94
C SER A 123 -23.67 -19.96 5.09
N GLU A 124 -22.78 -20.87 4.75
CA GLU A 124 -22.15 -21.85 5.63
C GLU A 124 -21.12 -21.25 6.58
N ILE A 125 -20.64 -20.05 6.27
CA ILE A 125 -19.61 -19.31 7.02
C ILE A 125 -20.06 -17.89 7.36
N LYS A 126 -21.33 -17.55 7.13
CA LYS A 126 -21.83 -16.19 7.30
C LYS A 126 -21.65 -15.72 8.75
N CYS A 127 -20.85 -14.68 8.95
CA CYS A 127 -20.72 -13.96 10.20
C CYS A 127 -20.49 -12.46 9.93
N PRO A 128 -20.78 -11.56 10.88
CA PRO A 128 -20.60 -10.12 10.71
C PRO A 128 -19.17 -9.72 10.30
N GLU A 129 -18.18 -10.44 10.82
CA GLU A 129 -16.75 -10.23 10.61
C GLU A 129 -16.31 -10.60 9.18
N LEU A 130 -17.05 -11.49 8.50
CA LEU A 130 -16.83 -11.84 7.09
C LEU A 130 -17.59 -10.92 6.13
N SER A 131 -18.13 -9.80 6.60
CA SER A 131 -18.69 -8.78 5.71
C SER A 131 -17.61 -8.20 4.80
N GLU A 132 -18.01 -7.84 3.59
CA GLU A 132 -17.10 -7.25 2.61
C GLU A 132 -16.38 -6.01 3.19
N SER A 133 -17.11 -5.13 3.88
CA SER A 133 -16.55 -3.96 4.58
C SER A 133 -15.52 -4.32 5.65
N SER A 134 -15.76 -5.38 6.44
CA SER A 134 -14.82 -5.79 7.48
C SER A 134 -13.54 -6.36 6.88
N LEU A 135 -13.65 -7.20 5.85
CA LEU A 135 -12.49 -7.73 5.13
C LEU A 135 -11.63 -6.60 4.55
N TYR A 136 -12.25 -5.63 3.88
CA TYR A 136 -11.53 -4.47 3.38
C TYR A 136 -10.91 -3.64 4.51
N GLY A 137 -11.58 -3.51 5.66
CA GLY A 137 -11.03 -2.87 6.86
C GLY A 137 -9.68 -3.46 7.29
N HIS A 138 -9.53 -4.79 7.31
CA HIS A 138 -8.26 -5.44 7.65
C HIS A 138 -7.17 -5.17 6.60
N LEU A 139 -7.54 -5.10 5.31
CA LEU A 139 -6.58 -4.72 4.26
C LEU A 139 -6.12 -3.26 4.44
N CYS A 140 -7.04 -2.37 4.80
CA CYS A 140 -6.73 -0.98 5.14
C CYS A 140 -5.79 -0.90 6.34
N GLN A 141 -6.03 -1.68 7.40
CA GLN A 141 -5.16 -1.75 8.58
C GLN A 141 -3.73 -2.16 8.22
N TYR A 142 -3.55 -3.15 7.34
CA TYR A 142 -2.21 -3.53 6.88
C TYR A 142 -1.49 -2.39 6.15
N ILE A 143 -2.18 -1.71 5.24
CA ILE A 143 -1.61 -0.57 4.50
C ILE A 143 -1.22 0.56 5.46
N GLN A 144 -2.10 0.88 6.40
CA GLN A 144 -1.87 1.88 7.44
C GLN A 144 -0.67 1.53 8.34
N MET A 145 -0.50 0.25 8.66
CA MET A 145 0.65 -0.24 9.41
C MET A 145 1.95 -0.08 8.58
N LEU A 146 1.95 -0.43 7.30
CA LEU A 146 3.10 -0.20 6.42
C LEU A 146 3.46 1.29 6.30
N GLU A 147 2.45 2.15 6.22
CA GLU A 147 2.58 3.60 6.13
C GLU A 147 3.20 4.20 7.40
N ARG A 148 2.71 3.83 8.59
CA ARG A 148 3.26 4.26 9.90
C ARG A 148 4.74 3.92 10.06
N HIS A 149 5.13 2.74 9.56
CA HIS A 149 6.51 2.26 9.61
C HIS A 149 7.33 2.68 8.38
N THR A 150 6.77 3.49 7.47
CA THR A 150 7.44 3.97 6.25
C THR A 150 8.06 2.82 5.43
N ARG A 151 7.36 1.68 5.31
CA ARG A 151 7.81 0.50 4.53
C ARG A 151 7.62 0.72 3.03
N LEU A 152 8.37 1.68 2.49
CA LEU A 152 8.24 2.23 1.15
C LEU A 152 8.30 1.16 0.05
N GLU A 153 9.30 0.30 0.08
CA GLU A 153 9.51 -0.75 -0.93
C GLU A 153 8.36 -1.76 -0.96
N THR A 154 7.81 -2.09 0.21
CA THR A 154 6.65 -2.97 0.34
C THR A 154 5.41 -2.33 -0.28
N LEU A 155 5.15 -1.05 0.01
CA LEU A 155 4.03 -0.29 -0.56
C LEU A 155 4.13 -0.17 -2.08
N GLU A 156 5.32 0.13 -2.60
CA GLU A 156 5.60 0.17 -4.04
C GLU A 156 5.34 -1.19 -4.71
N GLY A 157 5.87 -2.27 -4.12
CA GLY A 157 5.68 -3.63 -4.61
C GLY A 157 4.20 -4.06 -4.61
N ILE A 158 3.45 -3.68 -3.57
CA ILE A 158 2.00 -3.93 -3.50
C ILE A 158 1.27 -3.13 -4.58
N ASN A 159 1.58 -1.84 -4.73
CA ASN A 159 0.96 -0.96 -5.73
C ASN A 159 1.13 -1.56 -7.14
N GLU A 160 2.35 -1.98 -7.47
CA GLU A 160 2.66 -2.62 -8.75
C GLU A 160 1.87 -3.92 -8.97
N LYS A 161 1.77 -4.78 -7.94
CA LYS A 161 0.99 -6.02 -8.01
C LYS A 161 -0.50 -5.76 -8.23
N ILE A 162 -1.09 -4.78 -7.53
CA ILE A 162 -2.51 -4.43 -7.69
C ILE A 162 -2.76 -3.82 -9.06
N ARG A 163 -1.90 -2.90 -9.51
CA ARG A 163 -1.99 -2.27 -10.83
C ARG A 163 -2.01 -3.29 -11.97
N LYS A 164 -1.16 -4.32 -11.90
CA LYS A 164 -1.16 -5.44 -12.86
C LYS A 164 -2.50 -6.18 -12.88
N ARG A 165 -3.16 -6.32 -11.73
CA ARG A 165 -4.47 -7.00 -11.60
C ARG A 165 -5.65 -6.15 -12.04
N LEU A 166 -5.62 -4.84 -11.80
CA LEU A 166 -6.68 -3.91 -12.20
C LEU A 166 -6.79 -3.73 -13.73
N LYS A 167 -5.80 -4.19 -14.50
CA LYS A 167 -5.95 -4.37 -15.96
C LYS A 167 -7.14 -5.29 -16.31
N ASN A 168 -7.59 -6.13 -15.38
CA ASN A 168 -8.82 -6.90 -15.53
C ASN A 168 -10.05 -6.00 -15.31
N PRO A 169 -10.92 -5.78 -16.32
CA PRO A 169 -12.08 -4.90 -16.20
C PRO A 169 -13.02 -5.26 -15.05
N LYS A 170 -13.11 -6.54 -14.67
CA LYS A 170 -13.96 -7.02 -13.58
C LYS A 170 -13.58 -6.44 -12.21
N LEU A 171 -12.30 -6.07 -12.03
CA LEU A 171 -11.78 -5.55 -10.76
C LEU A 171 -11.76 -4.02 -10.70
N SER A 172 -11.89 -3.34 -11.85
CA SER A 172 -11.72 -1.88 -11.99
C SER A 172 -12.77 -1.04 -11.26
N ASN A 173 -13.99 -1.56 -11.05
CA ASN A 173 -15.08 -0.87 -10.34
C ASN A 173 -15.45 -1.55 -9.01
N SER A 174 -14.50 -2.29 -8.42
CA SER A 174 -14.71 -3.05 -7.20
C SER A 174 -14.05 -2.38 -5.99
N ASN A 175 -14.30 -2.90 -4.79
CA ASN A 175 -13.56 -2.48 -3.60
C ASN A 175 -12.03 -2.70 -3.73
N CYS A 176 -11.55 -3.54 -4.66
CA CYS A 176 -10.12 -3.63 -5.01
C CYS A 176 -9.56 -2.29 -5.53
N ALA A 177 -10.36 -1.51 -6.27
CA ALA A 177 -9.96 -0.17 -6.72
C ALA A 177 -9.85 0.82 -5.55
N LYS A 178 -10.65 0.65 -4.48
CA LYS A 178 -10.52 1.46 -3.25
C LYS A 178 -9.22 1.12 -2.51
N VAL A 179 -8.93 -0.17 -2.34
CA VAL A 179 -7.65 -0.65 -1.77
C VAL A 179 -6.48 -0.09 -2.57
N TYR A 180 -6.54 -0.14 -3.91
CA TYR A 180 -5.50 0.42 -4.76
C TYR A 180 -5.25 1.90 -4.51
N ARG A 181 -6.32 2.72 -4.50
CA ARG A 181 -6.19 4.17 -4.20
C ARG A 181 -5.54 4.40 -2.84
N GLN A 182 -5.90 3.63 -1.83
CA GLN A 182 -5.30 3.75 -0.50
C GLN A 182 -3.82 3.37 -0.49
N VAL A 183 -3.42 2.30 -1.18
CA VAL A 183 -2.00 1.96 -1.35
C VAL A 183 -1.24 3.10 -2.04
N SER A 184 -1.80 3.67 -3.11
CA SER A 184 -1.15 4.79 -3.82
C SER A 184 -1.00 6.02 -2.93
N VAL A 185 -2.00 6.33 -2.08
CA VAL A 185 -1.93 7.43 -1.10
C VAL A 185 -0.86 7.16 -0.04
N ALA A 186 -0.86 5.97 0.56
CA ALA A 186 0.13 5.56 1.55
C ALA A 186 1.54 5.59 0.97
N TRP A 187 1.74 5.09 -0.25
CA TRP A 187 3.02 5.15 -0.95
C TRP A 187 3.49 6.59 -1.16
N CYS A 188 2.61 7.49 -1.61
CA CYS A 188 2.93 8.91 -1.76
C CYS A 188 3.35 9.58 -0.46
N ARG A 189 2.64 9.29 0.64
CA ARG A 189 2.97 9.84 1.96
C ARG A 189 4.29 9.29 2.50
N SER A 190 4.51 7.99 2.38
CA SER A 190 5.80 7.38 2.74
C SER A 190 6.94 7.97 1.92
N LEU A 191 6.76 8.25 0.62
CA LEU A 191 7.74 8.96 -0.19
C LEU A 191 8.06 10.35 0.37
N VAL A 192 7.03 11.14 0.70
CA VAL A 192 7.23 12.48 1.28
C VAL A 192 7.94 12.40 2.62
N ILE A 193 7.55 11.47 3.50
CA ILE A 193 8.22 11.27 4.80
C ILE A 193 9.68 10.86 4.60
N SER A 194 9.97 9.90 3.73
CA SER A 194 11.34 9.46 3.49
C SER A 194 12.21 10.57 2.92
N MET A 195 11.68 11.40 2.02
CA MET A 195 12.40 12.58 1.53
C MET A 195 12.57 13.65 2.61
N ALA A 196 11.55 13.86 3.45
CA ALA A 196 11.60 14.79 4.57
C ALA A 196 12.70 14.42 5.58
N LEU A 197 12.88 13.12 5.86
CA LEU A 197 13.89 12.62 6.78
C LEU A 197 15.33 12.91 6.32
N ILE A 198 15.59 12.87 5.02
CA ILE A 198 16.93 13.12 4.44
C ILE A 198 17.12 14.55 3.95
N THR A 199 16.10 15.40 4.07
CA THR A 199 16.19 16.82 3.68
C THR A 199 16.97 17.56 4.76
N PRO A 200 18.13 18.16 4.44
CA PRO A 200 18.94 18.84 5.44
C PRO A 200 18.19 20.04 6.05
N LEU A 201 17.86 19.95 7.33
CA LEU A 201 17.35 21.04 8.17
C LEU A 201 18.51 21.48 9.07
N HIS A 202 18.71 22.78 9.26
CA HIS A 202 19.86 23.37 9.98
C HIS A 202 20.45 22.52 11.12
N SER A 203 21.73 22.15 10.99
CA SER A 203 22.66 22.05 12.12
C SER A 203 23.32 23.41 12.31
N SER A 204 23.20 24.00 13.49
CA SER A 204 24.09 25.06 13.91
C SER A 204 25.48 24.47 14.07
N GLU A 205 26.32 24.51 13.03
CA GLU A 205 27.80 24.56 13.11
C GLU A 205 28.43 24.49 11.70
N GLN A 206 29.06 25.61 11.33
CA GLN A 206 30.18 25.83 10.40
C GLN A 206 30.68 24.65 9.54
N GLN A 207 30.70 24.83 8.21
CA GLN A 207 31.88 25.34 7.46
C GLN A 207 31.55 25.47 5.98
N ILE A 208 31.86 26.64 5.44
CA ILE A 208 31.92 26.94 4.00
C ILE A 208 33.18 26.27 3.44
N PRO A 209 33.10 25.53 2.33
CA PRO A 209 34.15 25.56 1.33
C PRO A 209 33.65 26.36 0.15
N SER A 210 34.22 27.55 0.02
CA SER A 210 34.25 28.31 -1.22
C SER A 210 34.89 27.41 -2.30
N SER A 211 34.10 26.98 -3.26
CA SER A 211 34.62 26.66 -4.58
C SER A 211 34.02 27.67 -5.55
N SER A 212 34.86 28.63 -5.94
CA SER A 212 34.61 29.40 -7.16
C SER A 212 34.72 28.42 -8.32
N ASP A 213 33.66 28.30 -9.11
CA ASP A 213 33.82 27.99 -10.53
C ASP A 213 33.04 29.03 -11.33
N GLY A 214 33.72 29.60 -12.31
CA GLY A 214 33.28 30.74 -13.08
C GLY A 214 32.18 30.34 -14.06
N GLY A 215 30.98 30.87 -13.86
CA GLY A 215 29.86 30.71 -14.78
C GLY A 215 28.65 31.49 -14.29
N SER A 216 28.57 32.75 -14.71
CA SER A 216 27.41 33.61 -14.48
C SER A 216 26.19 33.06 -15.24
N GLU A 217 25.31 32.32 -14.57
CA GLU A 217 23.91 32.13 -14.97
C GLU A 217 23.01 32.09 -13.73
N ASN A 218 21.84 32.72 -13.81
CA ASN A 218 20.81 32.81 -12.77
C ASN A 218 20.51 31.44 -12.13
N THR A 219 21.22 31.08 -11.06
CA THR A 219 21.02 29.79 -10.40
C THR A 219 19.74 29.85 -9.57
N GLN A 220 18.64 29.35 -10.11
CA GLN A 220 17.40 29.20 -9.34
C GLN A 220 17.56 28.02 -8.38
N VAL A 221 17.29 28.25 -7.10
CA VAL A 221 17.22 27.18 -6.09
C VAL A 221 15.80 26.65 -5.99
N LEU A 222 15.67 25.36 -5.68
CA LEU A 222 14.38 24.73 -5.43
C LEU A 222 14.04 24.87 -3.95
N CYS A 223 12.83 25.34 -3.66
CA CYS A 223 12.29 25.44 -2.32
C CYS A 223 11.04 24.58 -2.17
N ILE A 224 10.84 24.06 -0.97
CA ILE A 224 9.71 23.22 -0.60
C ILE A 224 8.96 23.79 0.59
N ASP A 225 7.64 23.72 0.50
CA ASP A 225 6.72 24.00 1.59
C ASP A 225 5.71 22.84 1.69
N LEU A 226 5.72 22.17 2.83
CA LEU A 226 4.76 21.13 3.17
C LEU A 226 3.61 21.73 3.96
N GLN A 227 2.43 21.75 3.35
CA GLN A 227 1.21 22.14 4.05
C GLN A 227 0.79 20.96 4.93
N THR A 228 0.72 21.17 6.25
CA THR A 228 0.24 20.16 7.21
C THR A 228 -1.28 20.16 7.37
N ASP A 229 -1.95 21.23 6.94
CA ASP A 229 -3.34 21.49 7.29
C ASP A 229 -4.29 20.87 6.26
N GLY A 230 -4.85 19.70 6.59
CA GLY A 230 -5.90 19.04 5.80
C GLY A 230 -5.49 18.49 4.44
N SER A 231 -4.25 18.77 4.03
CA SER A 231 -3.64 18.30 2.78
C SER A 231 -3.41 16.80 2.74
N TRP A 232 -3.45 16.12 3.89
CA TRP A 232 -3.31 14.68 3.98
C TRP A 232 -4.66 13.98 4.11
N LYS A 233 -5.80 14.64 3.92
CA LYS A 233 -7.11 13.98 4.03
C LYS A 233 -7.45 13.26 2.73
N SER A 234 -7.51 11.93 2.79
CA SER A 234 -8.22 11.12 1.78
C SER A 234 -9.68 10.95 2.21
N SER A 235 -10.62 11.04 1.27
CA SER A 235 -12.05 10.83 1.54
C SER A 235 -12.41 9.42 2.02
N PHE A 236 -11.45 8.49 2.04
CA PHE A 236 -11.64 7.08 2.33
C PHE A 236 -11.01 6.62 3.65
N GLU A 237 -10.35 7.52 4.39
CA GLU A 237 -9.55 7.13 5.56
C GLU A 237 -10.31 7.17 6.88
N ASP A 238 -9.92 6.26 7.77
CA ASP A 238 -10.31 6.30 9.17
C ASP A 238 -9.76 7.58 9.84
N PRO A 239 -10.63 8.46 10.37
CA PRO A 239 -10.22 9.68 11.07
C PRO A 239 -9.30 9.43 12.27
N ASN A 240 -9.35 8.24 12.88
CA ASN A 240 -8.44 7.89 13.98
C ASN A 240 -7.02 7.65 13.45
N HIS A 241 -6.90 6.86 12.39
CA HIS A 241 -5.62 6.59 11.75
C HIS A 241 -4.92 7.88 11.30
N LEU A 242 -5.65 8.77 10.62
CA LEU A 242 -5.07 10.03 10.16
C LEU A 242 -4.56 10.89 11.32
N ARG A 243 -5.30 10.95 12.45
CA ARG A 243 -4.87 11.69 13.64
C ARG A 243 -3.60 11.11 14.27
N ASP A 244 -3.48 9.78 14.32
CA ASP A 244 -2.27 9.13 14.83
C ASP A 244 -1.07 9.39 13.91
N PHE A 245 -1.29 9.29 12.59
CA PHE A 245 -0.28 9.56 11.58
C PHE A 245 0.21 11.02 11.63
N GLU A 246 -0.74 11.97 11.68
CA GLU A 246 -0.46 13.39 11.89
C GLU A 246 0.32 13.61 13.19
N ARG A 247 -0.06 12.98 14.30
CA ARG A 247 0.68 13.10 15.57
C ARG A 247 2.12 12.60 15.45
N GLN A 248 2.35 11.50 14.73
CA GLN A 248 3.67 10.92 14.55
C GLN A 248 4.57 11.78 13.67
N TRP A 249 4.06 12.26 12.53
CA TRP A 249 4.89 12.87 11.49
C TRP A 249 4.82 14.39 11.41
N ASN A 250 3.77 15.05 11.92
CA ASN A 250 3.69 16.51 11.90
C ASN A 250 4.88 17.21 12.54
N PRO A 251 5.48 16.75 13.66
CA PRO A 251 6.67 17.39 14.23
C PRO A 251 7.88 17.45 13.27
N LEU A 252 7.97 16.50 12.33
CA LEU A 252 8.98 16.50 11.27
C LEU A 252 8.51 17.39 10.11
N LEU A 253 7.31 17.14 9.59
CA LEU A 253 6.80 17.80 8.39
C LEU A 253 6.62 19.32 8.57
N SER A 254 6.24 19.78 9.77
CA SER A 254 6.08 21.20 10.07
C SER A 254 7.39 21.99 10.02
N LYS A 255 8.55 21.31 10.11
CA LYS A 255 9.87 21.94 9.96
C LYS A 255 10.20 22.21 8.49
N ILE A 256 9.55 21.52 7.56
CA ILE A 256 9.72 21.69 6.11
C ILE A 256 8.74 22.76 5.62
N LYS A 257 8.99 23.98 6.07
CA LYS A 257 8.24 25.16 5.67
C LYS A 257 9.19 26.18 5.06
N ASN A 258 9.00 26.45 3.78
CA ASN A 258 9.85 27.34 3.00
C ASN A 258 11.34 26.96 3.01
N VAL A 259 11.62 25.66 2.94
CA VAL A 259 12.99 25.12 3.04
C VAL A 259 13.64 25.07 1.66
N VAL A 260 14.88 25.55 1.55
CA VAL A 260 15.71 25.38 0.36
C VAL A 260 16.21 23.94 0.29
N VAL A 261 15.85 23.21 -0.77
CA VAL A 261 16.29 21.83 -0.97
C VAL A 261 17.77 21.83 -1.35
N LYS A 262 18.59 21.19 -0.52
CA LYS A 262 20.02 20.98 -0.74
C LYS A 262 20.32 19.51 -0.98
N ARG A 263 21.55 19.21 -1.39
CA ARG A 263 22.04 17.83 -1.48
C ARG A 263 21.92 17.17 -0.10
N ALA A 264 21.43 15.94 -0.06
CA ALA A 264 21.38 15.13 1.14
C ALA A 264 22.80 14.88 1.70
N SER A 265 22.88 14.43 2.95
CA SER A 265 24.15 14.04 3.56
C SER A 265 24.81 12.90 2.77
N GLU A 266 26.13 12.76 2.85
CA GLU A 266 26.83 11.66 2.16
C GLU A 266 26.34 10.28 2.64
N GLU A 267 25.90 10.17 3.90
CA GLU A 267 25.30 8.95 4.47
C GLU A 267 23.94 8.61 3.85
N ASP A 268 23.18 9.63 3.43
CA ASP A 268 21.84 9.48 2.88
C ASP A 268 21.80 9.38 1.35
N LEU A 269 22.93 9.43 0.64
CA LEU A 269 22.94 9.45 -0.82
C LEU A 269 22.38 8.17 -1.45
N GLU A 270 22.63 7.01 -0.84
CA GLU A 270 22.03 5.76 -1.30
C GLU A 270 20.50 5.82 -1.18
N THR A 271 20.02 6.31 -0.04
CA THR A 271 18.58 6.55 0.21
C THR A 271 18.01 7.58 -0.76
N ALA A 272 18.72 8.67 -1.06
CA ALA A 272 18.29 9.65 -2.05
C ALA A 272 18.15 9.03 -3.45
N ASN A 273 19.07 8.13 -3.82
CA ASN A 273 19.01 7.41 -5.09
C ASN A 273 17.83 6.42 -5.14
N THR A 274 17.54 5.68 -4.06
CA THR A 274 16.37 4.80 -4.01
C THR A 274 15.06 5.60 -4.06
N LEU A 275 15.00 6.75 -3.38
CA LEU A 275 13.85 7.66 -3.42
C LEU A 275 13.64 8.30 -4.79
N LEU A 276 14.71 8.63 -5.52
CA LEU A 276 14.60 9.10 -6.90
C LEU A 276 13.99 8.02 -7.80
N ARG A 277 14.43 6.77 -7.66
CA ARG A 277 13.87 5.62 -8.40
C ARG A 277 12.39 5.40 -8.07
N SER A 278 12.05 5.39 -6.79
CA SER A 278 10.66 5.18 -6.33
C SER A 278 9.76 6.35 -6.76
N SER A 279 10.25 7.59 -6.71
CA SER A 279 9.54 8.78 -7.23
C SER A 279 9.31 8.70 -8.74
N TYR A 280 10.28 8.18 -9.50
CA TYR A 280 10.12 7.94 -10.94
C TYR A 280 9.09 6.85 -11.24
N ASN A 281 9.09 5.74 -10.49
CA ASN A 281 8.08 4.69 -10.61
C ASN A 281 6.68 5.21 -10.28
N PHE A 282 6.57 6.04 -9.25
CA PHE A 282 5.34 6.71 -8.87
C PHE A 282 4.85 7.69 -9.95
N TYR A 283 5.76 8.43 -10.59
CA TYR A 283 5.44 9.28 -11.74
C TYR A 283 4.87 8.50 -12.93
N ARG A 284 5.40 7.30 -13.19
CA ARG A 284 4.91 6.43 -14.27
C ARG A 284 3.52 5.85 -13.98
N ASP A 285 3.05 5.90 -12.74
CA ASP A 285 1.72 5.42 -12.39
C ASP A 285 0.64 6.48 -12.64
N THR A 286 -0.12 6.29 -13.72
CA THR A 286 -1.17 7.21 -14.18
C THR A 286 -2.33 7.37 -13.20
N SER A 287 -2.52 6.46 -12.24
CA SER A 287 -3.58 6.56 -11.22
C SER A 287 -3.27 7.53 -10.09
N CYS A 288 -2.02 7.99 -9.99
CA CYS A 288 -1.56 8.92 -8.95
C CYS A 288 -1.96 10.39 -9.19
N ALA A 289 -2.74 10.67 -10.26
CA ALA A 289 -3.12 12.03 -10.67
C ALA A 289 -4.06 12.76 -9.68
N MET A 290 -4.71 12.05 -8.75
CA MET A 290 -5.71 12.60 -7.83
C MET A 290 -5.23 12.68 -6.37
N LEU A 291 -3.91 12.61 -6.15
CA LEU A 291 -3.37 12.55 -4.80
C LEU A 291 -3.35 13.92 -4.13
N PRO A 292 -3.54 13.97 -2.79
CA PRO A 292 -3.70 15.24 -2.08
C PRO A 292 -2.47 16.16 -2.26
N SER A 293 -2.72 17.44 -2.56
CA SER A 293 -1.67 18.43 -2.85
C SER A 293 -1.15 19.09 -1.57
N GLY A 294 -0.45 18.33 -0.72
CA GLY A 294 0.27 18.87 0.44
C GLY A 294 1.66 19.41 0.13
N VAL A 295 2.17 19.15 -1.07
CA VAL A 295 3.53 19.52 -1.49
C VAL A 295 3.48 20.74 -2.41
N SER A 296 4.04 21.85 -1.93
CA SER A 296 4.26 23.06 -2.73
C SER A 296 5.75 23.18 -3.03
N LEU A 297 6.07 23.31 -4.32
CA LEU A 297 7.43 23.62 -4.77
C LEU A 297 7.42 24.97 -5.45
N TYR A 298 8.49 25.71 -5.25
CA TYR A 298 8.71 26.98 -5.92
C TYR A 298 10.20 27.20 -6.13
N THR A 299 10.54 28.06 -7.07
CA THR A 299 11.93 28.43 -7.34
C THR A 299 12.19 29.85 -6.90
N LEU A 300 13.42 30.10 -6.45
CA LEU A 300 13.89 31.39 -6.01
C LEU A 300 15.26 31.65 -6.63
N PRO A 301 15.60 32.88 -7.09
CA PRO A 301 16.97 33.19 -7.47
C PRO A 301 17.92 32.98 -6.28
N SER A 302 19.06 32.34 -6.51
CA SER A 302 20.06 32.01 -5.46
C SER A 302 20.46 33.20 -4.59
N LYS A 303 20.42 34.42 -5.16
CA LYS A 303 20.72 35.68 -4.48
C LYS A 303 19.82 35.96 -3.28
N PHE A 304 18.61 35.40 -3.25
CA PHE A 304 17.63 35.57 -2.18
C PHE A 304 17.56 34.36 -1.22
N ALA A 305 18.33 33.31 -1.50
CA ALA A 305 18.39 32.11 -0.69
C ALA A 305 19.39 32.28 0.46
N THR A 306 19.08 33.17 1.42
CA THR A 306 19.83 33.23 2.69
C THR A 306 19.50 31.97 3.49
N GLU A 307 20.53 31.18 3.82
CA GLU A 307 20.52 30.05 4.77
C GLU A 307 19.17 29.32 4.97
N THR A 308 18.92 28.32 4.12
CA THR A 308 17.92 27.23 4.23
C THR A 308 16.44 27.64 4.35
N TYR A 309 16.08 28.87 4.70
CA TYR A 309 14.71 29.36 4.82
C TYR A 309 14.47 30.62 3.98
N VAL A 310 13.34 30.66 3.29
CA VAL A 310 12.95 31.83 2.48
C VAL A 310 12.18 32.85 3.35
N GLN A 311 12.59 34.12 3.31
CA GLN A 311 11.83 35.19 3.96
C GLN A 311 10.51 35.45 3.22
N PRO A 312 9.37 35.60 3.92
CA PRO A 312 8.11 35.92 3.30
C PRO A 312 8.13 37.35 2.70
N GLY A 313 7.73 37.50 1.43
CA GLY A 313 7.62 38.80 0.75
C GLY A 313 8.63 39.08 -0.38
N VAL A 314 9.41 38.08 -0.82
CA VAL A 314 10.40 38.25 -1.90
C VAL A 314 9.71 38.29 -3.28
N GLU A 315 9.90 39.37 -4.03
CA GLU A 315 9.53 39.47 -5.45
C GLU A 315 10.39 38.48 -6.27
N GLY A 316 9.74 37.61 -7.07
CA GLY A 316 10.42 36.62 -7.94
C GLY A 316 10.26 35.15 -7.55
N ILE A 317 9.34 34.82 -6.65
CA ILE A 317 8.93 33.44 -6.37
C ILE A 317 8.11 32.90 -7.55
N ASP A 318 8.61 31.86 -8.22
CA ASP A 318 7.86 31.14 -9.26
C ASP A 318 7.34 29.82 -8.68
N ILE A 319 6.02 29.72 -8.48
CA ILE A 319 5.35 28.54 -7.95
C ILE A 319 5.26 27.50 -9.06
N LEU A 320 5.81 26.32 -8.81
CA LEU A 320 5.80 25.22 -9.76
C LEU A 320 4.43 24.54 -9.79
N ASP A 321 3.57 24.97 -10.71
CA ASP A 321 2.26 24.37 -10.95
C ASP A 321 2.41 23.08 -11.78
N MET A 322 2.63 21.96 -11.08
CA MET A 322 2.77 20.63 -11.67
C MET A 322 2.18 19.56 -10.75
N SER A 323 1.94 18.36 -11.31
CA SER A 323 1.41 17.22 -10.54
C SER A 323 2.32 16.87 -9.36
N THR A 324 1.73 16.37 -8.27
CA THR A 324 2.47 15.90 -7.08
C THR A 324 3.61 14.97 -7.47
N SER A 325 3.38 14.02 -8.38
CA SER A 325 4.42 13.11 -8.88
C SER A 325 5.64 13.81 -9.48
N ARG A 326 5.45 14.89 -10.25
CA ARG A 326 6.55 15.67 -10.82
C ARG A 326 7.27 16.48 -9.75
N LYS A 327 6.54 17.00 -8.76
CA LYS A 327 7.13 17.67 -7.60
C LYS A 327 8.04 16.72 -6.81
N LEU A 328 7.55 15.53 -6.46
CA LEU A 328 8.36 14.52 -5.76
C LEU A 328 9.63 14.16 -6.54
N LEU A 329 9.52 14.03 -7.87
CA LEU A 329 10.66 13.72 -8.73
C LEU A 329 11.73 14.82 -8.70
N LEU A 330 11.34 16.09 -8.80
CA LEU A 330 12.26 17.22 -8.71
C LEU A 330 12.93 17.29 -7.33
N TRP A 331 12.15 17.10 -6.26
CA TRP A 331 12.67 17.10 -4.89
C TRP A 331 13.72 16.00 -4.70
N ALA A 332 13.40 14.75 -5.06
CA ALA A 332 14.33 13.63 -4.97
C ALA A 332 15.60 13.85 -5.80
N TYR A 333 15.48 14.40 -7.01
CA TYR A 333 16.62 14.72 -7.86
C TYR A 333 17.53 15.77 -7.22
N THR A 334 16.96 16.83 -6.65
CA THR A 334 17.73 17.88 -5.98
C THR A 334 18.38 17.37 -4.70
N LEU A 335 17.75 16.46 -3.95
CA LEU A 335 18.37 15.79 -2.81
C LEU A 335 19.60 14.95 -3.24
N LEU A 336 19.54 14.26 -4.38
CA LEU A 336 20.66 13.45 -4.86
C LEU A 336 21.82 14.30 -5.41
N HIS A 337 21.50 15.30 -6.24
CA HIS A 337 22.51 16.04 -7.02
C HIS A 337 22.84 17.43 -6.49
N GLY A 338 22.08 17.96 -5.52
CA GLY A 338 22.29 19.29 -4.95
C GLY A 338 21.94 20.46 -5.86
N ARG A 339 21.38 20.21 -7.04
CA ARG A 339 21.03 21.24 -8.02
C ARG A 339 19.59 21.08 -8.50
N ASN A 340 18.96 22.21 -8.78
CA ASN A 340 17.69 22.26 -9.48
C ASN A 340 17.91 21.99 -10.97
N ALA A 341 16.94 21.35 -11.62
CA ALA A 341 16.95 21.10 -13.05
C ALA A 341 15.52 21.17 -13.60
N ASN A 342 15.40 21.40 -14.91
CA ASN A 342 14.10 21.29 -15.57
C ASN A 342 13.57 19.84 -15.44
N VAL A 343 12.28 19.67 -15.16
CA VAL A 343 11.64 18.35 -15.01
C VAL A 343 11.89 17.43 -16.21
N SER A 344 11.99 17.97 -17.43
CA SER A 344 12.31 17.20 -18.64
C SER A 344 13.71 16.57 -18.60
N ILE A 345 14.69 17.28 -18.05
CA ILE A 345 16.07 16.78 -17.87
C ILE A 345 16.07 15.66 -16.82
N VAL A 346 15.35 15.87 -15.72
CA VAL A 346 15.23 14.86 -14.65
C VAL A 346 14.56 13.58 -15.17
N LEU A 347 13.50 13.70 -15.96
CA LEU A 347 12.84 12.55 -16.58
C LEU A 347 13.79 11.79 -17.51
N LYS A 348 14.53 12.49 -18.37
CA LYS A 348 15.53 11.87 -19.24
C LYS A 348 16.61 11.13 -18.44
N TYR A 349 17.11 11.74 -17.37
CA TYR A 349 18.07 11.10 -16.47
C TYR A 349 17.51 9.81 -15.87
N CYS A 350 16.27 9.82 -15.37
CA CYS A 350 15.64 8.63 -14.82
C CYS A 350 15.39 7.55 -15.89
N GLU A 351 15.01 7.92 -17.11
CA GLU A 351 14.84 6.98 -18.23
C GLU A 351 16.13 6.29 -18.64
N GLU A 352 17.26 7.01 -18.62
CA GLU A 352 18.59 6.47 -18.94
C GLU A 352 19.10 5.52 -17.86
N ASN A 353 18.87 5.82 -16.58
CA ASN A 353 19.31 5.01 -15.44
C ASN A 353 18.33 3.90 -15.02
N ALA A 354 17.14 3.84 -15.62
CA ALA A 354 16.17 2.77 -15.41
C ALA A 354 16.40 1.55 -16.32
N LYS A 355 17.30 1.66 -17.31
CA LYS A 355 17.78 0.56 -18.15
C LYS A 355 18.95 -0.13 -17.48
#